data_AF-A0A6M2DLS8-F1
#
_entry.id   AF-A0A6M2DLS8-F1
#
_cell.length_a   1.000
_cell.length_b   1.000
_cell.length_c   1.000
_cell.angle_alpha   90.00
_cell.angle_beta   90.00
_cell.angle_gamma   90.00
#
_symmetry.space_group_name_H-M   'P 1'
#
loop_
_entity.id
_entity.type
_entity.pdbx_description
1 polymer ?
#
loop_
_entity_poly.entity_id
_entity_poly.type
_entity_poly.pdbx_seq_one_letter_code
_entity_poly.pdbx_strand_id
1 'polypeptide(L)'
;MDRHGIVPPSTLIDTTSTVDHLRSLTLKDIYKYVSSSQEIKEDEKPSYNSFMTAKPSLSNQGIKSIFDKLCIGDNIIVDSSHCEPLIGKILNFNRDRSAFRLKSPIRLVDGETVTCNPLVRYGHIKRISILSPSNESLSELQAISLSELVEIISLSTSYEMFREYTASYKDAIEDLQGLTFVGFMAENTDSRYQRLHILAMCSMTNIYFFDILSMGCIPKELRDILESDEIQKLTLDSHTLGDSLYQNYEVKIKGVFDLQIMHNYAVFLETGKQPSTYLTYNDLIEKYFKIPADLFYEKPIFSSFGCVRPLSDKFLKQMARNISFLQNLSIRLHDKILNPVFEASAKRANFNLAEMKKKEEESSE
;
A
#
# COMPACT_ATOMS: atom_id res chain seq x y z
N MET A 1 -22.05 -11.71 62.62
CA MET A 1 -20.88 -12.48 62.15
C MET A 1 -21.12 -12.79 60.68
N ASP A 2 -20.24 -12.23 59.85
CA ASP A 2 -19.81 -12.63 58.49
C ASP A 2 -20.87 -12.83 57.39
N ARG A 3 -20.98 -11.96 56.36
CA ARG A 3 -20.09 -11.59 55.23
C ARG A 3 -20.14 -12.57 54.03
N HIS A 4 -20.20 -11.93 52.84
CA HIS A 4 -20.07 -12.43 51.45
C HIS A 4 -21.37 -12.97 50.81
N GLY A 5 -21.93 -12.43 49.73
CA GLY A 5 -21.46 -11.47 48.74
C GLY A 5 -20.89 -12.16 47.51
N ILE A 6 -21.75 -12.54 46.54
CA ILE A 6 -21.35 -12.90 45.16
C ILE A 6 -22.36 -12.25 44.20
N VAL A 7 -21.91 -11.20 43.51
CA VAL A 7 -22.56 -10.57 42.37
C VAL A 7 -22.06 -11.32 41.11
N PRO A 8 -22.90 -11.63 40.12
CA PRO A 8 -22.45 -12.33 38.91
C PRO A 8 -21.52 -11.41 38.10
N PRO A 9 -20.51 -11.97 37.40
CA PRO A 9 -19.60 -11.18 36.60
C PRO A 9 -20.37 -10.55 35.43
N SER A 10 -20.25 -9.23 35.33
CA SER A 10 -20.65 -8.46 34.16
C SER A 10 -20.14 -9.13 32.89
N THR A 11 -21.05 -9.40 31.96
CA THR A 11 -20.75 -9.77 30.57
C THR A 11 -19.85 -8.70 29.96
N LEU A 12 -18.54 -8.95 29.98
CA LEU A 12 -17.60 -8.32 29.08
C LEU A 12 -18.04 -8.71 27.67
N ILE A 13 -18.59 -7.74 26.96
CA ILE A 13 -18.85 -7.86 25.52
C ILE A 13 -17.49 -8.11 24.88
N ASP A 14 -17.33 -9.28 24.27
CA ASP A 14 -16.16 -9.63 23.47
C ASP A 14 -16.06 -8.65 22.29
N THR A 15 -15.26 -7.60 22.49
CA THR A 15 -15.10 -6.51 21.53
C THR A 15 -14.44 -7.00 20.24
N THR A 16 -13.67 -8.09 20.31
CA THR A 16 -13.05 -8.77 19.17
C THR A 16 -14.10 -9.34 18.22
N SER A 17 -15.10 -10.07 18.76
CA SER A 17 -16.23 -10.60 17.98
C SER A 17 -17.06 -9.50 17.32
N THR A 18 -17.18 -8.33 17.98
CA THR A 18 -17.99 -7.22 17.48
C THR A 18 -17.27 -6.49 16.35
N VAL A 19 -15.96 -6.31 16.45
CA VAL A 19 -15.12 -5.71 15.40
C VAL A 19 -15.11 -6.59 14.14
N ASP A 20 -14.96 -7.91 14.30
CA ASP A 20 -14.96 -8.83 13.15
C ASP A 20 -16.35 -8.94 12.50
N HIS A 21 -17.42 -8.87 13.29
CA HIS A 21 -18.77 -8.79 12.75
C HIS A 21 -19.00 -7.48 11.97
N LEU A 22 -18.55 -6.34 12.51
CA LEU A 22 -18.65 -5.05 11.83
C LEU A 22 -17.84 -5.02 10.53
N ARG A 23 -16.63 -5.58 10.51
CA ARG A 23 -15.81 -5.77 9.30
C ARG A 23 -16.52 -6.61 8.24
N SER A 24 -17.20 -7.68 8.66
CA SER A 24 -17.96 -8.54 7.74
C SER A 24 -19.17 -7.85 7.10
N LEU A 25 -19.81 -6.92 7.83
CA LEU A 25 -20.95 -6.14 7.34
C LEU A 25 -20.50 -5.05 6.35
N THR A 26 -19.43 -4.31 6.65
CA THR A 26 -18.92 -3.28 5.72
C THR A 26 -18.39 -3.88 4.43
N LEU A 27 -17.75 -5.05 4.46
CA LEU A 27 -17.35 -5.76 3.23
C LEU A 27 -18.58 -6.15 2.38
N LYS A 28 -19.66 -6.64 3.00
CA LYS A 28 -20.91 -6.94 2.28
C LYS A 28 -21.55 -5.70 1.67
N ASP A 29 -21.50 -4.56 2.37
CA ASP A 29 -22.01 -3.29 1.86
C ASP A 29 -21.17 -2.76 0.69
N ILE A 30 -19.84 -2.90 0.74
CA ILE A 30 -18.93 -2.61 -0.38
C ILE A 30 -19.27 -3.52 -1.57
N TYR A 31 -19.45 -4.82 -1.36
CA TYR A 31 -19.81 -5.75 -2.43
C TYR A 31 -21.19 -5.44 -3.04
N LYS A 32 -22.19 -5.13 -2.22
CA LYS A 32 -23.53 -4.74 -2.68
C LYS A 32 -23.47 -3.46 -3.53
N TYR A 33 -22.65 -2.49 -3.12
CA TYR A 33 -22.38 -1.27 -3.87
C TYR A 33 -21.72 -1.57 -5.24
N VAL A 34 -20.74 -2.47 -5.29
CA VAL A 34 -20.10 -2.91 -6.54
C VAL A 34 -21.09 -3.61 -7.47
N SER A 35 -21.93 -4.52 -6.96
CA SER A 35 -22.93 -5.23 -7.75
C SER A 35 -24.03 -4.31 -8.30
N SER A 36 -24.39 -3.23 -7.60
CA SER A 36 -25.37 -2.24 -8.09
C SER A 36 -24.80 -1.27 -9.13
N SER A 37 -23.48 -1.18 -9.25
CA SER A 37 -22.81 -0.22 -10.16
C SER A 37 -22.45 -0.83 -11.53
N GLN A 38 -22.71 -2.13 -11.75
CA GLN A 38 -22.42 -2.83 -13.01
C GLN A 38 -23.54 -2.74 -14.07
N GLU A 39 -24.66 -2.06 -13.81
CA GLU A 39 -25.61 -1.66 -14.86
C GLU A 39 -25.14 -0.37 -15.57
N ILE A 40 -23.97 -0.42 -16.21
CA ILE A 40 -23.52 0.64 -17.12
C ILE A 40 -23.62 0.08 -18.54
N LYS A 41 -24.46 0.73 -19.37
CA LYS A 41 -24.68 0.40 -20.78
C LYS A 41 -23.35 0.39 -21.55
N GLU A 42 -23.14 -0.64 -22.37
CA GLU A 42 -21.92 -0.98 -23.12
C GLU A 42 -21.40 0.07 -24.14
N ASP A 43 -21.95 1.28 -24.22
CA ASP A 43 -21.72 2.16 -25.38
C ASP A 43 -20.61 3.22 -25.24
N GLU A 44 -19.91 3.32 -24.11
CA GLU A 44 -18.77 4.24 -23.98
C GLU A 44 -17.57 3.58 -23.30
N LYS A 45 -16.73 2.89 -24.09
CA LYS A 45 -15.38 2.51 -23.67
C LYS A 45 -14.53 3.79 -23.57
N PRO A 46 -13.99 4.17 -22.39
CA PRO A 46 -12.99 5.22 -22.34
C PRO A 46 -11.72 4.73 -23.05
N SER A 47 -11.29 5.50 -24.05
CA SER A 47 -10.01 5.32 -24.73
C SER A 47 -8.87 5.50 -23.72
N TYR A 48 -8.18 4.41 -23.40
CA TYR A 48 -6.92 4.41 -22.66
C TYR A 48 -5.80 4.94 -23.57
N ASN A 49 -5.78 6.25 -23.79
CA ASN A 49 -4.60 6.90 -24.34
C ASN A 49 -3.54 7.04 -23.24
N SER A 50 -2.40 6.38 -23.48
CA SER A 50 -1.18 6.51 -22.72
C SER A 50 -0.67 7.95 -22.75
N PHE A 51 -0.99 8.73 -21.73
CA PHE A 51 -0.34 10.02 -21.50
C PHE A 51 0.92 9.80 -20.67
N MET A 52 2.05 9.57 -21.35
CA MET A 52 3.35 9.93 -20.79
C MET A 52 3.46 11.45 -20.80
N THR A 53 2.97 12.09 -19.74
CA THR A 53 3.35 13.48 -19.44
C THR A 53 4.59 13.41 -18.56
N ALA A 54 5.71 13.94 -19.07
CA ALA A 54 6.87 14.21 -18.23
C ALA A 54 6.42 15.19 -17.13
N LYS A 55 6.37 14.74 -15.87
CA LYS A 55 6.10 15.64 -14.73
C LYS A 55 7.24 16.68 -14.66
N PRO A 56 6.93 17.96 -14.42
CA PRO A 56 7.93 19.01 -14.39
C PRO A 56 8.86 18.83 -13.18
N SER A 57 10.17 18.89 -13.43
CA SER A 57 11.17 19.10 -12.37
C SER A 57 10.83 20.38 -11.60
N LEU A 58 10.83 20.34 -10.27
CA LEU A 58 10.69 21.54 -9.43
C LEU A 58 11.69 22.59 -9.91
N SER A 59 11.22 23.82 -10.13
CA SER A 59 12.12 24.94 -10.43
C SER A 59 13.06 25.15 -9.24
N ASN A 60 14.25 25.71 -9.49
CA ASN A 60 15.21 26.04 -8.42
C ASN A 60 14.59 26.92 -7.31
N GLN A 61 13.54 27.68 -7.61
CA GLN A 61 12.78 28.46 -6.61
C GLN A 61 11.92 27.57 -5.69
N GLY A 62 11.33 26.49 -6.21
CA GLY A 62 10.55 25.53 -5.42
C GLY A 62 11.44 24.75 -4.45
N ILE A 63 12.61 24.29 -4.90
CA ILE A 63 13.59 23.59 -4.04
C ILE A 63 14.07 24.50 -2.92
N LYS A 64 14.36 25.77 -3.22
CA LYS A 64 14.76 26.77 -2.21
C LYS A 64 13.71 26.93 -1.12
N SER A 65 12.45 27.08 -1.52
CA SER A 65 11.34 27.26 -0.56
C SER A 65 11.18 26.09 0.40
N ILE A 66 11.37 24.85 -0.07
CA ILE A 66 11.31 23.66 0.79
C ILE A 66 12.56 23.59 1.67
N PHE A 67 13.74 23.83 1.09
CA PHE A 67 15.00 23.77 1.81
C PHE A 67 15.08 24.76 2.98
N ASP A 68 14.57 25.99 2.78
CA ASP A 68 14.53 27.03 3.80
C ASP A 68 13.63 26.65 4.99
N LYS A 69 12.66 25.75 4.79
CA LYS A 69 11.75 25.25 5.84
C LYS A 69 12.31 24.06 6.63
N LEU A 70 13.42 23.46 6.20
CA LEU A 70 13.97 22.28 6.86
C LEU A 70 14.45 22.59 8.28
N CYS A 71 14.13 21.71 9.21
CA CYS A 71 14.52 21.77 10.61
C CYS A 71 15.41 20.58 10.98
N ILE A 72 16.24 20.78 12.02
CA ILE A 72 16.96 19.67 12.64
C ILE A 72 15.92 18.71 13.20
N GLY A 73 16.07 17.44 12.87
CA GLY A 73 15.17 16.38 13.30
C GLY A 73 14.08 16.00 12.28
N ASP A 74 13.95 16.72 11.18
CA ASP A 74 13.03 16.32 10.11
C ASP A 74 13.49 15.03 9.44
N ASN A 75 12.53 14.15 9.14
CA ASN A 75 12.75 12.98 8.29
C ASN A 75 12.54 13.41 6.84
N ILE A 76 13.49 13.12 5.96
CA ILE A 76 13.43 13.55 4.57
C ILE A 76 13.82 12.45 3.59
N ILE A 77 13.35 12.59 2.36
CA ILE A 77 13.89 11.94 1.16
C ILE A 77 14.56 13.04 0.33
N VAL A 78 15.79 12.81 -0.11
CA VAL A 78 16.51 13.73 -0.97
C VAL A 78 17.10 13.01 -2.17
N ASP A 79 16.74 13.50 -3.36
CA ASP A 79 17.31 13.09 -4.64
C ASP A 79 18.36 14.10 -5.08
N SER A 80 19.51 13.60 -5.49
CA SER A 80 20.75 14.35 -5.70
C SER A 80 21.34 14.10 -7.08
N SER A 81 22.09 15.06 -7.60
CA SER A 81 22.80 14.92 -8.87
C SER A 81 23.93 13.89 -8.86
N HIS A 82 24.44 13.54 -7.69
CA HIS A 82 25.67 12.74 -7.56
C HIS A 82 25.48 11.43 -6.80
N CYS A 83 24.29 11.18 -6.27
CA CYS A 83 23.99 9.95 -5.58
C CYS A 83 22.52 9.61 -5.77
N GLU A 84 22.21 8.33 -5.61
CA GLU A 84 20.85 7.82 -5.52
C GLU A 84 20.09 8.49 -4.38
N PRO A 85 18.75 8.42 -4.40
CA PRO A 85 17.97 9.08 -3.38
C PRO A 85 18.32 8.56 -1.99
N LEU A 86 18.50 9.50 -1.07
CA LEU A 86 18.85 9.26 0.32
C LEU A 86 17.64 9.51 1.20
N ILE A 87 17.43 8.63 2.17
CA ILE A 87 16.45 8.81 3.23
C ILE A 87 17.19 8.97 4.54
N GLY A 88 16.80 9.94 5.37
CA GLY A 88 17.33 10.04 6.70
C GLY A 88 16.78 11.20 7.51
N LYS A 89 17.25 11.30 8.75
CA LYS A 89 16.89 12.37 9.68
C LYS A 89 17.95 13.48 9.65
N ILE A 90 17.54 14.74 9.53
CA ILE A 90 18.47 15.87 9.56
C ILE A 90 19.12 15.98 10.94
N LEU A 91 20.45 15.86 10.97
CA LEU A 91 21.26 15.97 12.19
C LEU A 91 21.68 17.41 12.48
N ASN A 92 22.20 18.10 11.47
CA ASN A 92 22.62 19.50 11.57
C ASN A 92 22.75 20.17 10.20
N PHE A 93 22.83 21.49 10.21
CA PHE A 93 23.18 22.32 9.05
C PHE A 93 24.61 22.86 9.21
N ASN A 94 25.26 23.18 8.10
CA ASN A 94 26.45 24.02 8.14
C ASN A 94 26.07 25.49 8.47
N ARG A 95 27.07 26.31 8.78
CA ARG A 95 26.86 27.69 9.29
C ARG A 95 26.06 28.58 8.34
N ASP A 96 26.28 28.45 7.04
CA ASP A 96 25.63 29.21 5.96
C ASP A 96 24.36 28.53 5.44
N ARG A 97 23.96 27.40 6.03
CA ARG A 97 22.86 26.53 5.58
C ARG A 97 22.98 26.09 4.12
N SER A 98 24.14 26.14 3.48
CA SER A 98 24.32 25.61 2.11
C SER A 98 24.36 24.08 2.04
N ALA A 99 24.41 23.39 3.19
CA ALA A 99 24.42 21.94 3.29
C ALA A 99 23.87 21.45 4.65
N PHE A 100 23.41 20.20 4.70
CA PHE A 100 23.00 19.54 5.94
C PHE A 100 23.55 18.12 6.02
N ARG A 101 23.65 17.56 7.24
CA ARG A 101 24.03 16.17 7.46
C ARG A 101 22.83 15.32 7.86
N LEU A 102 22.76 14.11 7.32
CA LEU A 102 21.79 13.08 7.71
C LEU A 102 22.37 12.15 8.80
N LYS A 103 21.55 11.77 9.76
CA LYS A 103 21.85 10.70 10.71
C LYS A 103 21.50 9.35 10.05
N SER A 104 22.51 8.48 9.90
CA SER A 104 22.37 7.12 9.36
C SER A 104 21.54 7.05 8.06
N PRO A 105 21.98 7.70 6.97
CA PRO A 105 21.21 7.73 5.74
C PRO A 105 21.08 6.33 5.10
N ILE A 106 19.95 6.09 4.45
CA ILE A 106 19.63 4.87 3.69
C ILE A 106 19.58 5.24 2.21
N ARG A 107 20.15 4.40 1.35
CA ARG A 107 20.06 4.57 -0.11
C ARG A 107 18.86 3.80 -0.65
N LEU A 108 18.17 4.38 -1.64
CA LEU A 108 17.04 3.71 -2.30
C LEU A 108 17.44 2.62 -3.31
N VAL A 109 18.72 2.50 -3.66
CA VAL A 109 19.20 1.43 -4.52
C VAL A 109 19.75 0.31 -3.66
N ASP A 110 19.24 -0.89 -3.94
CA ASP A 110 19.53 -2.14 -3.24
C ASP A 110 19.17 -2.17 -1.73
N GLY A 111 18.47 -1.15 -1.21
CA GLY A 111 17.95 -1.10 0.16
C GLY A 111 19.02 -1.24 1.25
N GLU A 112 20.29 -1.06 0.88
CA GLU A 112 21.41 -1.19 1.80
C GLU A 112 21.61 0.11 2.60
N THR A 113 21.85 -0.03 3.90
CA THR A 113 22.46 1.01 4.72
C THR A 113 23.94 1.16 4.35
N VAL A 114 24.22 1.84 3.24
CA VAL A 114 25.59 2.16 2.87
C VAL A 114 26.05 3.36 3.68
N THR A 115 27.19 3.25 4.36
CA THR A 115 27.90 4.40 4.94
C THR A 115 28.36 5.36 3.84
N CYS A 116 27.46 6.23 3.40
CA CYS A 116 27.77 7.32 2.49
C CYS A 116 28.08 8.59 3.26
N ASN A 117 28.69 9.57 2.58
CA ASN A 117 28.88 10.88 3.19
C ASN A 117 27.50 11.44 3.56
N PRO A 118 27.21 11.68 4.85
CA PRO A 118 25.90 12.15 5.27
C PRO A 118 25.62 13.60 4.84
N LEU A 119 26.64 14.29 4.32
CA LEU A 119 26.54 15.69 3.91
C LEU A 119 25.88 15.83 2.54
N VAL A 120 24.69 16.44 2.54
CA VAL A 120 23.94 16.81 1.34
C VAL A 120 24.09 18.31 1.10
N ARG A 121 24.55 18.69 -0.09
CA ARG A 121 24.74 20.10 -0.47
C ARG A 121 23.54 20.60 -1.27
N TYR A 122 23.05 21.79 -0.93
CA TYR A 122 21.90 22.42 -1.58
C TYR A 122 22.04 22.46 -3.10
N GLY A 123 23.19 22.88 -3.63
CA GLY A 123 23.44 22.97 -5.07
C GLY A 123 23.41 21.64 -5.82
N HIS A 124 23.35 20.51 -5.12
CA HIS A 124 23.27 19.17 -5.72
C HIS A 124 21.87 18.55 -5.58
N ILE A 125 20.95 19.21 -4.88
CA ILE A 125 19.59 18.68 -4.65
C ILE A 125 18.78 18.88 -5.92
N LYS A 126 18.24 17.78 -6.46
CA LYS A 126 17.26 17.80 -7.55
C LYS A 126 15.84 17.86 -7.01
N ARG A 127 15.58 17.12 -5.92
CA ARG A 127 14.28 17.06 -5.26
C ARG A 127 14.45 16.73 -3.79
N ILE A 128 13.58 17.30 -2.97
CA ILE A 128 13.53 17.03 -1.53
C ILE A 128 12.08 16.97 -1.06
N SER A 129 11.78 15.99 -0.20
CA SER A 129 10.46 15.76 0.37
C SER A 129 10.59 15.53 1.88
N ILE A 130 9.76 16.20 2.66
CA ILE A 130 9.69 16.03 4.11
C ILE A 130 8.67 14.92 4.40
N LEU A 131 9.12 13.83 5.02
CA LEU A 131 8.30 12.67 5.37
C LEU A 131 7.47 12.93 6.63
N SER A 132 8.07 13.58 7.62
CA SER A 132 7.41 13.91 8.89
C SER A 132 8.06 15.18 9.44
N PRO A 133 7.33 16.31 9.47
CA PRO A 133 7.84 17.54 10.08
C PRO A 133 8.00 17.34 11.58
N SER A 134 9.09 17.83 12.15
CA SER A 134 9.31 17.80 13.60
C SER A 134 8.32 18.66 14.41
N ASN A 135 7.58 19.57 13.74
CA ASN A 135 6.81 20.65 14.38
C ASN A 135 5.28 20.63 14.13
N GLU A 136 4.71 19.63 13.45
CA GLU A 136 3.26 19.63 13.14
C GLU A 136 2.46 18.61 13.95
N SER A 137 1.34 19.08 14.52
CA SER A 137 0.28 18.25 15.07
C SER A 137 -0.44 17.51 13.95
N LEU A 138 -0.38 16.19 14.01
CA LEU A 138 -0.98 15.22 13.09
C LEU A 138 -2.43 15.55 12.73
N SER A 139 -2.69 15.92 11.48
CA SER A 139 -4.03 15.86 10.89
C SER A 139 -4.01 15.29 9.47
N GLU A 140 -4.93 14.34 9.26
CA GLU A 140 -5.45 13.77 8.01
C GLU A 140 -4.44 13.01 7.10
N LEU A 141 -4.48 11.68 7.24
CA LEU A 141 -3.56 10.67 6.68
C LEU A 141 -2.13 10.85 7.19
N GLN A 142 -1.78 10.11 8.26
CA GLN A 142 -0.41 10.02 8.75
C GLN A 142 0.55 9.77 7.59
N ALA A 143 1.42 10.73 7.29
CA ALA A 143 2.51 10.51 6.35
C ALA A 143 3.31 9.27 6.76
N ILE A 144 3.89 8.56 5.79
CA ILE A 144 4.61 7.32 6.10
C ILE A 144 5.72 7.58 7.11
N SER A 145 5.80 6.72 8.13
CA SER A 145 6.90 6.81 9.09
C SER A 145 8.22 6.35 8.45
N LEU A 146 9.35 6.83 8.96
CA LEU A 146 10.65 6.39 8.45
C LEU A 146 10.84 4.86 8.63
N SER A 147 10.40 4.30 9.75
CA SER A 147 10.50 2.85 9.99
C SER A 147 9.67 2.04 9.01
N GLU A 148 8.41 2.43 8.78
CA GLU A 148 7.52 1.77 7.82
C GLU A 148 8.09 1.83 6.40
N LEU A 149 8.63 2.97 5.99
CA LEU A 149 9.25 3.10 4.67
C LEU A 149 10.49 2.20 4.53
N VAL A 150 11.30 2.08 5.59
CA VAL A 150 12.47 1.21 5.60
C VAL A 150 12.07 -0.27 5.53
N GLU A 151 11.00 -0.67 6.22
CA GLU A 151 10.45 -2.03 6.13
C GLU A 151 9.97 -2.35 4.71
N ILE A 152 9.23 -1.43 4.07
CA ILE A 152 8.79 -1.60 2.67
C ILE A 152 9.98 -1.73 1.72
N ILE A 153 11.02 -0.90 1.89
CA ILE A 153 12.23 -0.97 1.07
C ILE A 153 12.96 -2.29 1.31
N SER A 154 13.11 -2.71 2.56
CA SER A 154 13.75 -3.98 2.90
C SER A 154 13.00 -5.19 2.34
N LEU A 155 11.67 -5.13 2.31
CA LEU A 155 10.84 -6.15 1.67
C LEU A 155 11.13 -6.21 0.16
N SER A 156 11.25 -5.05 -0.49
CA SER A 156 11.48 -4.98 -1.94
C SER A 156 12.85 -5.52 -2.40
N THR A 157 13.79 -5.76 -1.48
CA THR A 157 15.13 -6.29 -1.79
C THR A 157 15.26 -7.79 -1.54
N SER A 158 14.25 -8.42 -0.93
CA SER A 158 14.24 -9.85 -0.64
C SER A 158 13.02 -10.50 -1.29
N TYR A 159 13.26 -11.33 -2.30
CA TYR A 159 12.21 -12.08 -2.99
C TYR A 159 12.70 -13.45 -3.43
N GLU A 160 11.79 -14.40 -3.50
CA GLU A 160 12.04 -15.73 -4.04
C GLU A 160 11.39 -15.90 -5.42
N MET A 161 12.11 -16.52 -6.34
CA MET A 161 11.68 -16.70 -7.72
C MET A 161 11.56 -18.18 -8.06
N PHE A 162 10.33 -18.62 -8.33
CA PHE A 162 9.98 -19.99 -8.67
C PHE A 162 9.75 -20.14 -10.17
N ARG A 163 10.48 -21.08 -10.77
CA ARG A 163 10.33 -21.47 -12.19
C ARG A 163 9.86 -22.91 -12.35
N GLU A 164 9.90 -23.66 -11.26
CA GLU A 164 9.58 -25.09 -11.18
C GLU A 164 9.13 -25.45 -9.76
N TYR A 165 8.65 -26.68 -9.60
CA TYR A 165 8.10 -27.19 -8.34
C TYR A 165 9.23 -27.71 -7.43
N THR A 166 9.77 -26.83 -6.58
CA THR A 166 10.80 -27.15 -5.58
C THR A 166 10.20 -27.36 -4.18
N ALA A 167 11.05 -27.72 -3.20
CA ALA A 167 10.65 -27.70 -1.79
C ALA A 167 10.31 -26.27 -1.33
N SER A 168 11.15 -25.29 -1.66
CA SER A 168 10.90 -23.87 -1.35
C SER A 168 9.63 -23.32 -1.99
N TYR A 169 9.24 -23.81 -3.17
CA TYR A 169 7.95 -23.49 -3.77
C TYR A 169 6.79 -23.93 -2.86
N LYS A 170 6.86 -25.14 -2.30
CA LYS A 170 5.82 -25.63 -1.37
C LYS A 170 5.77 -24.81 -0.10
N ASP A 171 6.93 -24.49 0.48
CA ASP A 171 7.02 -23.65 1.67
C ASP A 171 6.37 -22.27 1.43
N ALA A 172 6.62 -21.67 0.25
CA ALA A 172 6.00 -20.40 -0.14
C ALA A 172 4.48 -20.51 -0.34
N ILE A 173 3.99 -21.63 -0.89
CA ILE A 173 2.55 -21.89 -1.02
C ILE A 173 1.90 -22.04 0.37
N GLU A 174 2.53 -22.79 1.28
CA GLU A 174 2.03 -22.96 2.65
C GLU A 174 1.99 -21.63 3.41
N ASP A 175 3.02 -20.79 3.25
CA ASP A 175 3.03 -19.42 3.78
C ASP A 175 1.83 -18.63 3.23
N LEU A 176 1.65 -18.59 1.92
CA LEU A 176 0.56 -17.85 1.27
C LEU A 176 -0.84 -18.36 1.65
N GLN A 177 -1.01 -19.67 1.80
CA GLN A 177 -2.29 -20.29 2.20
C GLN A 177 -2.68 -19.98 3.64
N GLY A 178 -1.70 -19.71 4.51
CA GLY A 178 -1.92 -19.31 5.90
C GLY A 178 -2.39 -17.86 6.07
N LEU A 179 -2.42 -17.05 5.00
CA LEU A 179 -2.71 -15.62 5.07
C LEU A 179 -4.17 -15.30 4.76
N THR A 180 -4.70 -14.30 5.47
CA THR A 180 -6.02 -13.71 5.13
C THR A 180 -5.91 -12.73 3.96
N PHE A 181 -4.78 -12.01 3.82
CA PHE A 181 -4.57 -11.02 2.77
C PHE A 181 -3.24 -11.26 2.06
N VAL A 182 -3.31 -11.35 0.73
CA VAL A 182 -2.14 -11.51 -0.13
C VAL A 182 -2.13 -10.36 -1.14
N GLY A 183 -1.02 -9.63 -1.20
CA GLY A 183 -0.77 -8.69 -2.29
C GLY A 183 -0.59 -9.46 -3.58
N PHE A 184 -1.22 -8.99 -4.66
CA PHE A 184 -1.29 -9.72 -5.92
C PHE A 184 -1.08 -8.79 -7.10
N MET A 185 -0.06 -9.09 -7.91
CA MET A 185 0.23 -8.42 -9.18
C MET A 185 0.59 -9.45 -10.25
N ALA A 186 0.27 -9.15 -11.50
CA ALA A 186 0.78 -9.92 -12.62
C ALA A 186 1.17 -8.97 -13.74
N GLU A 187 2.11 -9.40 -14.57
CA GLU A 187 2.53 -8.66 -15.74
C GLU A 187 2.00 -9.31 -17.01
N ASN A 188 1.78 -8.47 -18.03
CA ASN A 188 1.17 -8.81 -19.31
C ASN A 188 -0.33 -9.16 -19.24
N THR A 189 -1.09 -8.40 -18.43
CA THR A 189 -2.55 -8.57 -18.25
C THR A 189 -3.39 -7.81 -19.28
N ASP A 190 -2.79 -6.89 -20.04
CA ASP A 190 -3.49 -5.96 -20.94
C ASP A 190 -4.13 -6.64 -22.18
N SER A 191 -3.89 -7.93 -22.41
CA SER A 191 -4.45 -8.67 -23.54
C SER A 191 -4.87 -10.08 -23.14
N ARG A 192 -6.15 -10.39 -23.37
CA ARG A 192 -6.71 -11.75 -23.21
C ARG A 192 -6.09 -12.82 -24.12
N TYR A 193 -5.34 -12.42 -25.14
CA TYR A 193 -4.69 -13.33 -26.07
C TYR A 193 -3.24 -13.63 -25.71
N GLN A 194 -2.71 -12.97 -24.68
CA GLN A 194 -1.34 -13.15 -24.26
C GLN A 194 -1.28 -13.85 -22.91
N ARG A 195 -0.36 -14.80 -22.81
CA ARG A 195 -0.07 -15.49 -21.56
C ARG A 195 0.55 -14.54 -20.56
N LEU A 196 0.17 -14.69 -19.29
CA LEU A 196 0.87 -14.06 -18.17
C LEU A 196 2.33 -14.52 -18.14
N HIS A 197 3.24 -13.57 -17.90
CA HIS A 197 4.68 -13.88 -17.86
C HIS A 197 5.11 -14.28 -16.46
N ILE A 198 4.71 -13.47 -15.49
CA ILE A 198 5.10 -13.59 -14.10
C ILE A 198 3.91 -13.19 -13.25
N LEU A 199 3.77 -13.88 -12.13
CA LEU A 199 2.82 -13.60 -11.08
C LEU A 199 3.63 -13.26 -9.83
N ALA A 200 3.28 -12.15 -9.17
CA ALA A 200 3.84 -11.77 -7.89
C ALA A 200 2.78 -11.86 -6.80
N MET A 201 3.15 -12.49 -5.68
CA MET A 201 2.37 -12.47 -4.45
C MET A 201 3.23 -11.94 -3.31
N CYS A 202 2.65 -11.19 -2.38
CA CYS A 202 3.37 -10.76 -1.19
C CYS A 202 2.53 -10.86 0.09
N SER A 203 3.22 -11.18 1.18
CA SER A 203 2.74 -10.95 2.54
C SER A 203 3.30 -9.62 3.05
N MET A 204 3.18 -9.35 4.36
CA MET A 204 3.87 -8.21 4.98
C MET A 204 5.39 -8.37 5.02
N THR A 205 5.89 -9.61 4.90
CA THR A 205 7.31 -9.93 5.14
C THR A 205 8.00 -10.64 3.99
N ASN A 206 7.26 -11.25 3.07
CA ASN A 206 7.81 -12.04 1.97
C ASN A 206 7.24 -11.60 0.62
N ILE A 207 8.07 -11.65 -0.42
CA ILE A 207 7.67 -11.51 -1.83
C ILE A 207 8.01 -12.80 -2.57
N TYR A 208 7.03 -13.33 -3.28
CA TYR A 208 7.15 -14.52 -4.10
C TYR A 208 6.84 -14.19 -5.56
N PHE A 209 7.74 -14.60 -6.44
CA PHE A 209 7.57 -14.53 -7.88
C PHE A 209 7.41 -15.92 -8.46
N PHE A 210 6.40 -16.07 -9.31
CA PHE A 210 6.13 -17.30 -10.05
C PHE A 210 6.24 -17.00 -11.54
N ASP A 211 7.24 -17.59 -12.18
CA ASP A 211 7.48 -17.45 -13.63
C ASP A 211 6.51 -18.34 -14.41
N ILE A 212 5.25 -17.88 -14.53
CA ILE A 212 4.16 -18.62 -15.16
C ILE A 212 4.49 -19.04 -16.59
N LEU A 213 5.27 -18.23 -17.32
CA LEU A 213 5.71 -18.60 -18.67
C LEU A 213 6.66 -19.80 -18.65
N SER A 214 7.61 -19.84 -17.72
CA SER A 214 8.53 -20.98 -17.55
C SER A 214 7.82 -22.22 -17.00
N MET A 215 6.87 -22.04 -16.07
CA MET A 215 6.06 -23.14 -15.51
C MET A 215 5.06 -23.70 -16.52
N GLY A 216 4.69 -22.92 -17.55
CA GLY A 216 3.81 -23.32 -18.65
C GLY A 216 2.31 -23.32 -18.31
N CYS A 217 1.96 -23.31 -17.03
CA CYS A 217 0.58 -23.23 -16.52
C CYS A 217 0.55 -22.49 -15.17
N ILE A 218 -0.66 -22.20 -14.69
CA ILE A 218 -0.87 -21.83 -13.28
C ILE A 218 -1.01 -23.15 -12.49
N PRO A 219 -0.07 -23.46 -11.57
CA PRO A 219 -0.18 -24.57 -10.62
C PRO A 219 -1.53 -24.64 -9.92
N LYS A 220 -1.95 -25.85 -9.58
CA LYS A 220 -3.22 -26.06 -8.87
C LYS A 220 -3.23 -25.32 -7.53
N GLU A 221 -2.13 -25.35 -6.81
CA GLU A 221 -2.01 -24.74 -5.49
C GLU A 221 -2.13 -23.21 -5.55
N LEU A 222 -1.57 -22.59 -6.60
CA LEU A 222 -1.77 -21.16 -6.85
C LEU A 222 -3.19 -20.84 -7.30
N ARG A 223 -3.81 -21.72 -8.10
CA ARG A 223 -5.23 -21.59 -8.46
C ARG A 223 -6.11 -21.62 -7.20
N ASP A 224 -5.86 -22.56 -6.30
CA ASP A 224 -6.62 -22.70 -5.05
C ASP A 224 -6.55 -21.40 -4.21
N ILE A 225 -5.39 -20.73 -4.17
CA ILE A 225 -5.23 -19.40 -3.53
C ILE A 225 -6.04 -18.31 -4.28
N LEU A 226 -5.90 -18.24 -5.61
CA LEU A 226 -6.57 -17.23 -6.44
C LEU A 226 -8.10 -17.37 -6.42
N GLU A 227 -8.61 -18.59 -6.36
CA GLU A 227 -10.05 -18.90 -6.37
C GLU A 227 -10.68 -19.02 -4.97
N SER A 228 -9.86 -18.88 -3.91
CA SER A 228 -10.32 -18.87 -2.52
C SER A 228 -11.12 -17.60 -2.19
N ASP A 229 -12.23 -17.77 -1.46
CA ASP A 229 -12.99 -16.66 -0.88
C ASP A 229 -12.43 -16.23 0.49
N GLU A 230 -11.68 -17.11 1.17
CA GLU A 230 -11.08 -16.86 2.49
C GLU A 230 -9.79 -16.04 2.40
N ILE A 231 -9.02 -16.23 1.32
CA ILE A 231 -7.79 -15.48 1.06
C ILE A 231 -8.13 -14.30 0.17
N GLN A 232 -8.03 -13.09 0.70
CA GLN A 232 -8.31 -11.86 -0.01
C GLN A 232 -7.09 -11.41 -0.83
N LYS A 233 -7.28 -11.16 -2.13
CA LYS A 233 -6.23 -10.68 -3.04
C LYS A 233 -6.27 -9.16 -3.11
N LEU A 234 -5.28 -8.51 -2.50
CA LEU A 234 -5.07 -7.07 -2.60
C LEU A 234 -4.45 -6.77 -3.97
N THR A 235 -5.15 -6.02 -4.81
CA THR A 235 -4.65 -5.70 -6.15
C THR A 235 -5.18 -4.35 -6.63
N LEU A 236 -4.74 -3.94 -7.82
CA LEU A 236 -5.19 -2.76 -8.51
C LEU A 236 -5.62 -3.15 -9.91
N ASP A 237 -6.71 -2.53 -10.38
CA ASP A 237 -7.27 -2.82 -11.71
C ASP A 237 -7.53 -4.32 -11.91
N SER A 238 -8.33 -4.89 -11.01
CA SER A 238 -8.68 -6.31 -11.02
C SER A 238 -9.42 -6.77 -12.29
N HIS A 239 -9.97 -5.85 -13.10
CA HIS A 239 -10.72 -6.16 -14.30
C HIS A 239 -9.83 -6.80 -15.38
N THR A 240 -8.71 -6.16 -15.74
CA THR A 240 -7.79 -6.68 -16.76
C THR A 240 -7.12 -7.97 -16.30
N LEU A 241 -6.76 -8.02 -15.03
CA LEU A 241 -6.17 -9.19 -14.37
C LEU A 241 -7.12 -10.39 -14.35
N GLY A 242 -8.38 -10.18 -13.97
CA GLY A 242 -9.42 -11.22 -13.95
C GLY A 242 -9.72 -11.77 -15.34
N ASP A 243 -9.86 -10.90 -16.35
CA ASP A 243 -10.07 -11.35 -17.74
C ASP A 243 -8.89 -12.17 -18.24
N SER A 244 -7.65 -11.71 -18.01
CA SER A 244 -6.44 -12.43 -18.45
C SER A 244 -6.33 -13.82 -17.80
N LEU A 245 -6.57 -13.93 -16.48
CA LEU A 245 -6.56 -15.19 -15.74
C LEU A 245 -7.62 -16.18 -16.25
N TYR A 246 -8.84 -15.69 -16.47
CA TYR A 246 -9.94 -16.55 -16.91
C TYR A 246 -9.73 -17.05 -18.33
N GLN A 247 -9.38 -16.15 -19.27
CA GLN A 247 -9.27 -16.49 -20.68
C GLN A 247 -8.08 -17.40 -21.00
N ASN A 248 -6.95 -17.23 -20.32
CA ASN A 248 -5.72 -17.99 -20.61
C ASN A 248 -5.54 -19.23 -19.75
N TYR A 249 -6.12 -19.27 -18.56
CA TYR A 249 -5.83 -20.31 -17.56
C TYR A 249 -7.07 -20.88 -16.87
N GLU A 250 -8.27 -20.44 -17.25
CA GLU A 250 -9.55 -20.84 -16.65
C GLU A 250 -9.61 -20.60 -15.13
N VAL A 251 -8.86 -19.61 -14.64
CA VAL A 251 -8.84 -19.23 -13.23
C VAL A 251 -9.87 -18.14 -12.97
N LYS A 252 -10.85 -18.41 -12.10
CA LYS A 252 -11.85 -17.44 -11.65
C LYS A 252 -11.41 -16.81 -10.34
N ILE A 253 -10.69 -15.70 -10.45
CA ILE A 253 -10.24 -14.98 -9.25
C ILE A 253 -11.44 -14.57 -8.38
N LYS A 254 -11.35 -14.88 -7.09
CA LYS A 254 -12.36 -14.53 -6.07
C LYS A 254 -11.75 -13.73 -4.94
N GLY A 255 -12.54 -13.28 -3.96
CA GLY A 255 -12.01 -12.56 -2.79
C GLY A 255 -11.10 -11.40 -3.17
N VAL A 256 -11.48 -10.59 -4.17
CA VAL A 256 -10.65 -9.50 -4.66
C VAL A 256 -10.92 -8.25 -3.84
N PHE A 257 -9.86 -7.68 -3.31
CA PHE A 257 -9.87 -6.42 -2.59
C PHE A 257 -9.14 -5.37 -3.44
N ASP A 258 -9.91 -4.72 -4.33
CA ASP A 258 -9.37 -3.78 -5.31
C ASP A 258 -9.15 -2.40 -4.67
N LEU A 259 -7.89 -2.02 -4.53
CA LEU A 259 -7.47 -0.78 -3.87
C LEU A 259 -7.89 0.48 -4.65
N GLN A 260 -8.08 0.37 -5.96
CA GLN A 260 -8.56 1.49 -6.78
C GLN A 260 -10.06 1.71 -6.55
N ILE A 261 -10.84 0.63 -6.45
CA ILE A 261 -12.27 0.71 -6.15
C ILE A 261 -12.46 1.28 -4.73
N MET A 262 -11.68 0.81 -3.76
CA MET A 262 -11.71 1.36 -2.40
C MET A 262 -11.36 2.83 -2.34
N HIS A 263 -10.33 3.26 -3.08
CA HIS A 263 -10.00 4.68 -3.16
C HIS A 263 -11.20 5.51 -3.62
N ASN A 264 -11.85 5.07 -4.69
CA ASN A 264 -13.01 5.76 -5.24
C ASN A 264 -14.18 5.80 -4.24
N TYR A 265 -14.41 4.70 -3.53
CA TYR A 265 -15.42 4.65 -2.48
C TYR A 265 -15.09 5.60 -1.32
N ALA A 266 -13.84 5.69 -0.88
CA ALA A 266 -13.41 6.64 0.14
C ALA A 266 -13.66 8.10 -0.31
N VAL A 267 -13.38 8.43 -1.58
CA VAL A 267 -13.68 9.76 -2.14
C VAL A 267 -15.18 10.03 -2.17
N PHE A 268 -15.99 9.03 -2.50
CA PHE A 268 -17.44 9.14 -2.48
C PHE A 268 -17.97 9.41 -1.06
N LEU A 269 -17.46 8.71 -0.04
CA LEU A 269 -17.83 8.96 1.35
C LEU A 269 -17.50 10.40 1.79
N GLU A 270 -16.39 10.95 1.32
CA GLU A 270 -15.95 12.32 1.65
C GLU A 270 -16.73 13.40 0.90
N THR A 271 -17.05 13.17 -0.38
CA THR A 271 -17.54 14.24 -1.28
C THR A 271 -19.00 14.07 -1.71
N GLY A 272 -19.58 12.90 -1.46
CA GLY A 272 -20.90 12.50 -1.98
C GLY A 272 -20.93 12.27 -3.49
N LYS A 273 -19.78 12.30 -4.19
CA LYS A 273 -19.69 12.15 -5.65
C LYS A 273 -18.64 11.13 -6.03
N GLN A 274 -18.91 10.42 -7.14
CA GLN A 274 -17.90 9.54 -7.74
C GLN A 274 -16.76 10.39 -8.33
N PRO A 275 -15.50 9.95 -8.20
CA PRO A 275 -14.42 10.57 -8.92
C PRO A 275 -14.63 10.42 -10.44
N SER A 276 -14.35 11.47 -11.20
CA SER A 276 -14.48 11.48 -12.66
C SER A 276 -13.38 10.67 -13.36
N THR A 277 -12.29 10.39 -12.65
CA THR A 277 -11.11 9.71 -13.20
C THR A 277 -10.49 8.81 -12.14
N TYR A 278 -9.93 7.69 -12.57
CA TYR A 278 -9.12 6.82 -11.72
C TYR A 278 -7.75 7.44 -11.46
N LEU A 279 -7.21 7.18 -10.27
CA LEU A 279 -5.84 7.52 -9.96
C LEU A 279 -4.91 6.46 -10.54
N THR A 280 -3.70 6.85 -10.93
CA THR A 280 -2.66 5.85 -11.22
C THR A 280 -2.13 5.29 -9.92
N TYR A 281 -1.42 4.15 -9.98
CA TYR A 281 -0.75 3.63 -8.79
C TYR A 281 0.20 4.65 -8.16
N ASN A 282 0.96 5.39 -8.97
CA ASN A 282 1.82 6.48 -8.50
C ASN A 282 1.05 7.54 -7.75
N ASP A 283 -0.12 7.94 -8.26
CA ASP A 283 -0.94 8.94 -7.61
C ASP A 283 -1.50 8.41 -6.27
N LEU A 284 -1.81 7.13 -6.17
CA LEU A 284 -2.18 6.49 -4.90
C LEU A 284 -1.01 6.51 -3.91
N ILE A 285 0.19 6.14 -4.36
CA ILE A 285 1.37 6.15 -3.49
C ILE A 285 1.68 7.58 -2.99
N GLU A 286 1.72 8.56 -3.90
CA GLU A 286 1.91 9.98 -3.55
C GLU A 286 0.82 10.46 -2.59
N LYS A 287 -0.43 10.07 -2.82
CA LYS A 287 -1.58 10.52 -2.02
C LYS A 287 -1.58 9.94 -0.61
N TYR A 288 -1.31 8.64 -0.46
CA TYR A 288 -1.48 7.92 0.80
C TYR A 288 -0.21 7.80 1.63
N PHE A 289 0.96 7.77 0.99
CA PHE A 289 2.25 7.70 1.69
C PHE A 289 2.96 9.05 1.75
N LYS A 290 2.55 10.04 0.94
CA LYS A 290 3.19 11.37 0.85
C LYS A 290 4.65 11.31 0.42
N ILE A 291 5.00 10.31 -0.40
CA ILE A 291 6.33 10.13 -0.96
C ILE A 291 6.32 10.35 -2.48
N PRO A 292 7.42 10.83 -3.08
CA PRO A 292 7.55 10.91 -4.53
C PRO A 292 7.57 9.50 -5.14
N ALA A 293 6.43 9.04 -5.67
CA ALA A 293 6.24 7.66 -6.11
C ALA A 293 7.19 7.25 -7.23
N ASP A 294 7.61 8.18 -8.09
CA ASP A 294 8.57 7.95 -9.17
C ASP A 294 9.97 7.54 -8.69
N LEU A 295 10.30 7.71 -7.41
CA LEU A 295 11.53 7.16 -6.83
C LEU A 295 11.44 5.66 -6.51
N PHE A 296 10.22 5.13 -6.42
CA PHE A 296 9.94 3.79 -5.91
C PHE A 296 9.29 2.91 -6.97
N TYR A 297 8.35 3.48 -7.72
CA TYR A 297 7.61 2.83 -8.77
C TYR A 297 8.02 3.37 -10.14
N GLU A 298 8.39 2.42 -10.99
CA GLU A 298 8.39 2.57 -12.43
C GLU A 298 7.48 1.48 -13.00
N LYS A 299 6.59 1.82 -13.94
CA LYS A 299 5.88 0.79 -14.70
C LYS A 299 6.96 -0.03 -15.41
N PRO A 300 7.03 -1.35 -15.22
CA PRO A 300 8.05 -2.15 -15.89
C PRO A 300 7.92 -1.95 -17.39
N ILE A 301 8.95 -1.39 -18.02
CA ILE A 301 8.92 -1.18 -19.47
C ILE A 301 9.09 -2.54 -20.12
N PHE A 302 7.96 -3.13 -20.49
CA PHE A 302 7.92 -4.27 -21.38
C PHE A 302 8.28 -3.80 -22.79
N SER A 303 9.52 -4.03 -23.21
CA SER A 303 9.79 -4.07 -24.65
C SER A 303 9.06 -5.30 -25.22
N SER A 304 8.67 -5.26 -26.49
CA SER A 304 8.10 -6.39 -27.23
C SER A 304 8.99 -7.66 -27.23
N PHE A 305 10.19 -7.59 -26.64
CA PHE A 305 11.11 -8.69 -26.36
C PHE A 305 10.93 -9.32 -24.96
N GLY A 306 9.93 -8.93 -24.16
CA GLY A 306 9.73 -9.36 -22.77
C GLY A 306 9.38 -10.83 -22.52
N CYS A 307 9.40 -11.67 -23.55
CA CYS A 307 9.44 -13.13 -23.44
C CYS A 307 10.85 -13.67 -23.16
N VAL A 308 11.89 -12.82 -23.13
CA VAL A 308 13.27 -13.25 -22.90
C VAL A 308 13.44 -13.77 -21.48
N ARG A 309 14.09 -14.94 -21.37
CA ARG A 309 14.50 -15.57 -20.12
C ARG A 309 16.03 -15.74 -20.12
N PRO A 310 16.69 -15.64 -18.95
CA PRO A 310 16.13 -15.32 -17.63
C PRO A 310 15.61 -13.87 -17.55
N LEU A 311 14.65 -13.61 -16.67
CA LEU A 311 14.19 -12.25 -16.41
C LEU A 311 15.34 -11.42 -15.82
N SER A 312 15.47 -10.18 -16.27
CA SER A 312 16.52 -9.30 -15.79
C SER A 312 16.33 -8.95 -14.30
N ASP A 313 17.44 -8.86 -13.56
CA ASP A 313 17.43 -8.43 -12.15
C ASP A 313 16.75 -7.07 -11.97
N LYS A 314 17.02 -6.12 -12.89
CA LYS A 314 16.37 -4.81 -12.90
C LYS A 314 14.84 -4.91 -12.93
N PHE A 315 14.31 -5.81 -13.75
CA PHE A 315 12.86 -6.03 -13.87
C PHE A 315 12.29 -6.62 -12.56
N LEU A 316 12.93 -7.64 -12.00
CA LEU A 316 12.48 -8.29 -10.76
C LEU A 316 12.51 -7.33 -9.57
N LYS A 317 13.60 -6.57 -9.41
CA LYS A 317 13.71 -5.52 -8.40
C LYS A 317 12.62 -4.46 -8.54
N GLN A 318 12.31 -4.05 -9.77
CA GLN A 318 11.22 -3.09 -9.98
C GLN A 318 9.85 -3.68 -9.62
N MET A 319 9.59 -4.92 -10.02
CA MET A 319 8.33 -5.60 -9.66
C MET A 319 8.21 -5.79 -8.14
N ALA A 320 9.32 -6.08 -7.44
CA ALA A 320 9.35 -6.23 -5.99
C ALA A 320 9.02 -4.91 -5.29
N ARG A 321 9.59 -3.79 -5.76
CA ARG A 321 9.24 -2.45 -5.28
C ARG A 321 7.79 -2.09 -5.55
N ASN A 322 7.25 -2.52 -6.69
CA ASN A 322 5.87 -2.21 -7.03
C ASN A 322 4.91 -2.92 -6.08
N ILE A 323 5.13 -4.21 -5.81
CA ILE A 323 4.21 -4.99 -4.97
C ILE A 323 4.37 -4.71 -3.47
N SER A 324 5.55 -4.24 -3.01
CA SER A 324 5.84 -4.04 -1.58
C SER A 324 4.96 -3.00 -0.88
N PHE A 325 4.31 -2.09 -1.62
CA PHE A 325 3.40 -1.09 -1.04
C PHE A 325 1.95 -1.56 -0.89
N LEU A 326 1.53 -2.65 -1.56
CA LEU A 326 0.11 -3.02 -1.64
C LEU A 326 -0.51 -3.29 -0.27
N GLN A 327 0.21 -4.02 0.60
CA GLN A 327 -0.26 -4.35 1.93
C GLN A 327 -0.46 -3.10 2.80
N ASN A 328 0.54 -2.21 2.84
CA ASN A 328 0.41 -0.96 3.61
C ASN A 328 -0.61 0.01 3.01
N LEU A 329 -0.78 0.01 1.68
CA LEU A 329 -1.78 0.82 1.01
C LEU A 329 -3.19 0.34 1.36
N SER A 330 -3.39 -0.97 1.46
CA SER A 330 -4.67 -1.56 1.85
C SER A 330 -5.07 -1.16 3.27
N ILE A 331 -4.13 -1.21 4.22
CA ILE A 331 -4.35 -0.78 5.62
C ILE A 331 -4.80 0.68 5.65
N ARG A 332 -4.08 1.57 4.96
CA ARG A 332 -4.39 3.01 4.93
C ARG A 332 -5.74 3.31 4.30
N LEU A 333 -6.09 2.62 3.22
CA LEU A 333 -7.39 2.75 2.56
C LEU A 333 -8.53 2.22 3.43
N HIS A 334 -8.31 1.07 4.06
CA HIS A 334 -9.27 0.44 4.95
C HIS A 334 -9.55 1.34 6.17
N ASP A 335 -8.51 1.88 6.81
CA ASP A 335 -8.64 2.82 7.92
C ASP A 335 -9.40 4.08 7.48
N LYS A 336 -9.10 4.62 6.31
CA LYS A 336 -9.82 5.80 5.79
C LYS A 336 -11.32 5.55 5.62
N ILE A 337 -11.71 4.36 5.16
CA ILE A 337 -13.13 4.01 4.97
C ILE A 337 -13.82 3.74 6.31
N LEU A 338 -13.15 3.08 7.25
CA LEU A 338 -13.77 2.68 8.53
C LEU A 338 -13.66 3.73 9.64
N ASN A 339 -12.73 4.69 9.55
CA ASN A 339 -12.53 5.69 10.59
C ASN A 339 -13.82 6.45 10.96
N PRO A 340 -14.68 6.86 10.03
CA PRO A 340 -15.97 7.47 10.38
C PRO A 340 -16.85 6.59 11.28
N VAL A 341 -16.84 5.27 11.05
CA VAL A 341 -17.59 4.29 11.87
C VAL A 341 -16.96 4.16 13.26
N PHE A 342 -15.64 4.11 13.34
CA PHE A 342 -14.92 4.04 14.62
C PHE A 342 -15.12 5.31 15.45
N GLU A 343 -15.04 6.49 14.84
CA GLU A 343 -15.30 7.76 15.51
C GLU A 343 -16.74 7.86 16.02
N ALA A 344 -17.72 7.46 15.21
CA ALA A 344 -19.12 7.45 15.63
C ALA A 344 -19.34 6.49 16.80
N SER A 345 -18.72 5.31 16.77
CA SER A 345 -18.80 4.31 17.83
C SER A 345 -18.16 4.82 19.13
N ALA A 346 -16.99 5.46 19.05
CA ALA A 346 -16.31 6.05 20.19
C ALA A 346 -17.13 7.20 20.81
N LYS A 347 -17.69 8.09 19.99
CA LYS A 347 -18.58 9.17 20.46
C LYS A 347 -19.80 8.62 21.21
N ARG A 348 -20.43 7.56 20.68
CA ARG A 348 -21.57 6.89 21.33
C ARG A 348 -21.18 6.24 22.66
N ALA A 349 -20.04 5.55 22.72
CA ALA A 349 -19.55 4.95 23.96
C ALA A 349 -19.29 6.02 25.04
N ASN A 350 -18.64 7.12 24.67
CA ASN A 350 -18.34 8.23 25.59
C ASN A 350 -19.61 8.94 26.08
N PHE A 351 -20.61 9.11 25.21
CA PHE A 351 -21.90 9.67 25.58
C PHE A 351 -22.59 8.79 26.64
N ASN A 352 -22.63 7.47 26.44
CA ASN A 352 -23.22 6.54 27.40
C ASN A 352 -22.51 6.58 28.76
N LEU A 353 -21.18 6.68 28.77
CA LEU A 353 -20.38 6.82 30.00
C LEU A 353 -20.70 8.11 30.76
N ALA A 354 -20.88 9.23 30.03
CA ALA A 354 -21.25 10.50 30.64
C ALA A 354 -22.65 10.45 31.26
N GLU A 355 -23.62 9.82 30.60
CA GLU A 355 -24.97 9.65 31.15
C GLU A 355 -24.99 8.74 32.40
N MET A 356 -24.17 7.70 32.42
CA MET A 356 -24.04 6.82 33.59
C MET A 356 -23.49 7.58 34.81
N LYS A 357 -22.41 8.36 34.64
CA LYS A 357 -21.83 9.17 35.72
C LYS A 357 -22.82 10.20 36.26
N LYS A 358 -23.58 10.86 35.39
CA LYS A 358 -24.59 11.83 35.80
C LYS A 358 -25.69 11.20 36.68
N LYS A 359 -26.13 9.98 36.34
CA LYS A 359 -27.11 9.23 37.15
C LYS A 359 -26.55 8.76 38.49
N GLU A 360 -25.26 8.44 38.55
CA GLU A 360 -24.59 8.10 39.82
C GLU A 360 -24.50 9.31 40.75
N GLU A 361 -24.20 10.50 40.22
CA GLU A 361 -24.18 11.76 40.98
C GLU A 361 -25.58 12.14 41.47
N GLU A 362 -26.61 12.04 40.62
CA GLU A 362 -28.02 12.33 40.99
C GLU A 362 -28.64 11.33 41.99
N SER A 363 -28.03 10.15 42.18
CA SER A 363 -28.50 9.13 43.13
C SER A 363 -27.72 9.10 44.45
N SER A 364 -26.66 9.92 44.56
CA SER A 364 -25.87 10.09 45.78
C SER A 364 -26.11 11.42 46.51
N GLU A 365 -26.95 12.30 45.95
CA GLU A 365 -27.66 13.40 46.64
C GLU A 365 -29.02 12.93 47.18
#